data_AF-A0A2E8K6N6-F1
#
_entry.id   AF-A0A2E8K6N6-F1
#
_cell.length_a   1.000
_cell.length_b   1.000
_cell.length_c   1.000
_cell.angle_alpha   90.00
_cell.angle_beta   90.00
_cell.angle_gamma   90.00
#
_symmetry.space_group_name_H-M   'P 1'
#
loop_
_entity.id
_entity.type
_entity.pdbx_description
1 polymer ?
#
loop_
_entity_poly.entity_id
_entity_poly.type
_entity_poly.pdbx_seq_one_letter_code
_entity_poly.pdbx_strand_id
1 'polypeptide(L)'
;MLIEPATFLPALMQDFYAAGGKIVVTEFPDRSQESSLDESVIINCIGLGSRDLFSDNGLIPIKGQLTFLLPQPEVEYIMISGGLYMFPRSDGILLGGSFERKVFTPEPDPQVAKSLSGP
;
A
#
# COMPACT_ATOMS: atom_id res chain seq x y z
N MET A 1 -16.44 4.66 2.62
CA MET A 1 -15.32 5.62 2.75
C MET A 1 -14.30 5.27 1.69
N LEU A 2 -13.96 6.24 0.83
CA LEU A 2 -12.89 6.13 -0.16
C LEU A 2 -11.78 7.09 0.26
N ILE A 3 -10.53 6.62 0.23
CA ILE A 3 -9.34 7.45 0.44
C ILE A 3 -8.47 7.25 -0.80
N GLU A 4 -8.06 8.34 -1.44
CA GLU A 4 -7.09 8.33 -2.53
C GLU A 4 -5.68 8.49 -1.96
N PRO A 5 -4.83 7.43 -1.95
CA PRO A 5 -3.53 7.51 -1.30
C PRO A 5 -2.61 8.57 -1.93
N ALA A 6 -2.73 8.78 -3.25
CA ALA A 6 -1.95 9.76 -4.00
C ALA A 6 -2.25 11.21 -3.57
N THR A 7 -3.41 11.47 -2.98
CA THR A 7 -3.81 12.79 -2.46
C THR A 7 -3.61 12.86 -0.94
N PHE A 8 -4.01 11.80 -0.23
CA PHE A 8 -4.00 11.77 1.22
C PHE A 8 -2.60 11.72 1.82
N LEU A 9 -1.69 10.90 1.29
CA LEU A 9 -0.35 10.76 1.86
C LEU A 9 0.49 12.03 1.71
N PRO A 10 0.50 12.75 0.57
CA PRO A 10 1.17 14.04 0.48
C PRO A 10 0.65 15.09 1.47
N ALA A 11 -0.67 15.14 1.71
CA ALA A 11 -1.26 16.03 2.70
C ALA A 11 -0.77 15.71 4.12
N LEU A 12 -0.76 14.43 4.51
CA LEU A 12 -0.21 14.00 5.80
C LEU A 12 1.29 14.33 5.94
N MET A 13 2.07 14.15 4.88
CA MET A 13 3.48 14.53 4.90
C MET A 13 3.66 16.03 5.09
N GLN A 14 2.82 16.85 4.44
CA GLN A 14 2.84 18.30 4.60
C GLN A 14 2.52 18.70 6.04
N ASP A 15 1.50 18.10 6.65
CA ASP A 15 1.15 18.34 8.06
C ASP A 15 2.30 17.95 8.99
N PHE A 16 2.97 16.81 8.72
CA PHE A 16 4.14 16.37 9.48
C PHE A 16 5.30 17.37 9.40
N TYR A 17 5.62 17.88 8.20
CA TYR A 17 6.64 18.91 8.03
C TYR A 17 6.25 20.24 8.70
N ALA A 18 4.98 20.64 8.60
CA ALA A 18 4.48 21.87 9.23
C ALA A 18 4.56 21.81 10.77
N ALA A 19 4.42 20.61 11.34
CA ALA A 19 4.64 20.35 12.76
C ALA A 19 6.13 20.28 13.18
N GLY A 20 7.07 20.49 12.24
CA GLY A 20 8.51 20.44 12.48
C GLY A 20 9.13 19.04 12.35
N GLY A 21 8.38 18.07 11.85
CA GLY A 21 8.86 16.72 11.56
C GLY A 21 9.95 16.72 10.49
N LYS A 22 10.84 15.72 10.56
CA LYS A 22 11.93 15.52 9.60
C LYS A 22 11.85 14.11 9.04
N ILE A 23 11.99 13.98 7.72
CA ILE A 23 12.10 12.68 7.05
C ILE A 23 13.56 12.43 6.71
N VAL A 24 14.11 11.34 7.22
CA VAL A 24 15.44 10.85 6.87
C VAL A 24 15.28 9.53 6.13
N VAL A 25 15.74 9.49 4.88
CA VAL A 25 15.72 8.26 4.08
C VAL A 25 16.95 7.44 4.45
N THR A 26 16.71 6.31 5.12
CA THR A 26 17.76 5.38 5.54
C THR A 26 17.23 3.95 5.50
N GLU A 27 18.14 2.99 5.30
CA GLU A 27 17.82 1.56 5.31
C GLU A 27 18.38 0.92 6.58
N PHE A 28 17.57 0.08 7.24
CA PHE A 28 17.96 -0.70 8.41
C PHE A 28 18.07 -2.18 8.00
N PRO A 29 19.29 -2.70 7.76
CA PRO A 29 19.47 -4.07 7.30
C PRO A 29 19.15 -5.10 8.38
N ASP A 30 19.32 -4.73 9.65
CA ASP A 30 19.07 -5.59 10.79
C ASP A 30 18.78 -4.78 12.06
N ARG A 31 18.31 -5.48 13.10
CA ARG A 31 17.84 -4.88 14.36
C ARG A 31 18.92 -4.13 15.14
N SER A 32 20.21 -4.39 14.91
CA SER A 32 21.29 -3.70 15.63
C SER A 32 21.27 -2.19 15.42
N GLN A 33 20.66 -1.71 14.31
CA GLN A 33 20.50 -0.28 14.02
C GLN A 33 19.56 0.44 14.98
N GLU A 34 18.71 -0.25 15.76
CA GLU A 34 17.92 0.40 16.80
C GLU A 34 18.79 1.12 17.83
N SER A 35 19.98 0.57 18.09
CA SER A 35 20.91 1.13 19.08
C SER A 35 21.73 2.30 18.54
N SER A 36 21.68 2.58 17.23
CA SER A 36 22.35 3.74 16.63
C SER A 36 21.48 4.99 16.57
N LEU A 37 20.19 4.87 16.93
CA LEU A 37 19.27 5.98 17.03
C LEU A 37 19.42 6.73 18.36
N ASP A 38 19.42 8.06 18.30
CA ASP A 38 19.49 8.93 19.47
C ASP A 38 18.12 9.11 20.15
N GLU A 39 17.04 8.74 19.46
CA GLU A 39 15.67 8.89 19.92
C GLU A 39 15.32 7.91 21.06
N SER A 40 14.66 8.42 22.10
CA SER A 40 14.27 7.63 23.28
C SER A 40 13.06 6.72 23.06
N VAL A 41 12.28 6.98 22.01
CA VAL A 41 11.06 6.23 21.67
C VAL A 41 11.07 5.92 20.19
N ILE A 42 10.94 4.63 19.87
CA ILE A 42 10.83 4.13 18.51
C ILE A 42 9.42 3.59 18.32
N ILE A 43 8.76 4.05 17.25
CA ILE A 43 7.46 3.53 16.82
C ILE A 43 7.69 2.71 15.55
N ASN A 44 7.59 1.39 15.64
CA ASN A 44 7.76 0.51 14.49
C ASN A 44 6.50 0.53 13.59
N CYS A 45 6.62 1.05 12.37
CA CYS A 45 5.55 1.10 11.37
C CYS A 45 5.96 0.49 10.01
N ILE A 46 6.93 -0.42 9.96
CA ILE A 46 7.50 -0.93 8.69
C ILE A 46 6.66 -2.05 8.03
N GLY A 47 5.49 -2.37 8.58
CA GLY A 47 4.56 -3.35 8.02
C GLY A 47 5.21 -4.72 7.78
N LEU A 48 5.08 -5.25 6.56
CA LEU A 48 5.62 -6.57 6.18
C LEU A 48 7.14 -6.68 6.39
N GLY A 49 7.89 -5.57 6.39
CA GLY A 49 9.33 -5.57 6.68
C GLY A 49 9.67 -6.06 8.09
N SER A 50 8.71 -6.04 9.03
CA SER A 50 8.94 -6.58 10.39
C SER A 50 9.17 -8.09 10.40
N ARG A 51 8.67 -8.79 9.37
CA ARG A 51 8.96 -10.21 9.15
C ARG A 51 10.47 -10.44 9.10
N ASP A 52 11.19 -9.63 8.32
CA ASP A 52 12.61 -9.82 8.06
C ASP A 52 13.46 -9.15 9.15
N LEU A 53 13.11 -7.91 9.55
CA LEU A 53 13.89 -7.14 10.52
C LEU A 53 13.75 -7.66 11.97
N PHE A 54 12.57 -8.18 12.33
CA PHE A 54 12.24 -8.63 13.69
C PHE A 54 11.93 -10.12 13.80
N SER A 55 12.12 -10.89 12.71
CA SER A 55 11.79 -12.33 12.68
C SER A 55 10.32 -12.62 13.01
N ASP A 56 9.40 -11.70 12.68
CA ASP A 56 7.96 -11.90 12.86
C ASP A 56 7.41 -12.86 11.79
N ASN A 57 7.56 -14.15 12.05
CA ASN A 57 7.10 -15.22 11.16
C ASN A 57 5.57 -15.33 11.07
N GLY A 58 4.81 -14.58 11.90
CA GLY A 58 3.36 -14.46 11.79
C GLY A 58 2.92 -13.61 10.60
N LEU A 59 3.79 -12.71 10.13
CA LEU A 59 3.54 -11.86 8.98
C LEU A 59 3.78 -12.62 7.67
N ILE A 60 2.73 -12.75 6.87
CA ILE A 60 2.75 -13.35 5.54
C ILE A 60 2.23 -12.35 4.51
N PRO A 61 2.81 -12.28 3.30
CA PRO A 61 2.26 -11.44 2.25
C PRO A 61 0.95 -12.02 1.72
N ILE A 62 0.03 -11.12 1.41
CA ILE A 62 -1.12 -11.40 0.55
C ILE A 62 -1.03 -10.39 -0.58
N LYS A 63 -0.55 -10.84 -1.74
CA LYS A 63 -0.41 -9.98 -2.92
C LYS A 63 -1.80 -9.68 -3.46
N GLY A 64 -2.11 -8.39 -3.56
CA GLY A 64 -3.26 -7.86 -4.26
C GLY A 64 -2.79 -7.07 -5.48
N GLN A 65 -3.31 -7.42 -6.64
CA GLN A 65 -3.03 -6.72 -7.89
C GLN A 65 -4.22 -5.84 -8.24
N LEU A 66 -3.91 -4.67 -8.79
CA LEU A 66 -4.88 -3.68 -9.22
C LEU A 66 -4.73 -3.44 -10.72
N THR A 67 -5.85 -3.20 -11.39
CA THR A 67 -5.91 -2.67 -12.75
C THR A 67 -6.54 -1.29 -12.71
N PHE A 68 -5.96 -0.32 -13.41
CA PHE A 68 -6.48 1.03 -13.48
C PHE A 68 -7.04 1.33 -14.88
N LEU A 69 -8.29 1.80 -14.93
CA LEU A 69 -8.85 2.42 -16.11
C LEU A 69 -8.67 3.95 -16.03
N LEU A 70 -8.84 4.62 -17.16
CA LEU A 70 -8.88 6.08 -17.19
C LEU A 70 -9.99 6.63 -16.26
N PRO A 71 -9.81 7.84 -15.70
CA PRO A 71 -10.85 8.50 -14.93
C PRO A 71 -12.15 8.66 -15.72
N GLN A 72 -13.28 8.41 -15.07
CA GLN A 72 -14.63 8.60 -15.63
C GLN A 72 -15.46 9.36 -14.59
N PRO A 73 -15.57 10.70 -14.71
CA PRO A 73 -16.25 11.55 -13.72
C PRO A 73 -17.71 11.17 -13.46
N GLU A 74 -18.36 10.53 -14.43
CA GLU A 74 -19.74 10.05 -14.33
C GLU A 74 -19.89 8.82 -13.41
N VAL A 75 -18.81 8.13 -13.06
CA VAL A 75 -18.83 6.98 -12.16
C VAL A 75 -18.58 7.45 -10.73
N GLU A 76 -19.66 7.69 -9.99
CA GLU A 76 -19.62 8.26 -8.63
C GLU A 76 -19.94 7.24 -7.52
N TYR A 77 -19.88 5.93 -7.83
CA TYR A 77 -20.25 4.87 -6.90
C TYR A 77 -19.14 3.82 -6.75
N ILE A 78 -19.14 3.13 -5.61
CA ILE A 78 -18.27 1.99 -5.34
C ILE A 78 -19.05 0.72 -5.65
N MET A 79 -18.42 -0.26 -6.32
CA MET A 79 -18.99 -1.59 -6.50
C MET A 79 -18.16 -2.61 -5.73
N ILE A 80 -18.83 -3.50 -5.00
CA ILE A 80 -18.22 -4.67 -4.36
C ILE A 80 -19.14 -5.86 -4.66
N SER A 81 -18.62 -6.87 -5.34
CA SER A 81 -19.39 -8.05 -5.71
C SER A 81 -18.49 -9.24 -5.98
N GLY A 82 -18.84 -10.41 -5.45
CA GLY A 82 -18.16 -11.67 -5.78
C GLY A 82 -16.65 -11.69 -5.52
N GLY A 83 -16.16 -10.91 -4.55
CA GLY A 83 -14.72 -10.76 -4.26
C GLY A 83 -13.99 -9.72 -5.11
N LEU A 84 -14.67 -9.15 -6.11
CA LEU A 84 -14.19 -8.01 -6.90
C LEU A 84 -14.61 -6.69 -6.28
N TYR A 85 -13.82 -5.66 -6.51
CA TYR A 85 -14.13 -4.30 -6.10
C TYR A 85 -13.70 -3.27 -7.14
N MET A 86 -14.48 -2.19 -7.22
CA MET A 86 -14.24 -1.06 -8.10
C MET A 86 -14.38 0.24 -7.29
N PHE A 87 -13.39 1.12 -7.39
CA PHE A 87 -13.39 2.42 -6.73
C PHE A 87 -13.12 3.52 -7.77
N PRO A 88 -14.01 4.52 -7.91
CA PRO A 88 -13.74 5.66 -8.76
C PRO A 88 -12.76 6.59 -8.03
N ARG A 89 -11.69 7.03 -8.70
CA ARG A 89 -10.72 7.98 -8.18
C ARG A 89 -10.48 9.10 -9.18
N SER A 90 -10.00 10.23 -8.70
CA SER A 90 -9.60 11.37 -9.52
C SER A 90 -8.53 11.02 -10.57
N ASP A 91 -7.66 10.05 -10.26
CA ASP A 91 -6.57 9.57 -11.11
C ASP A 91 -6.88 8.26 -11.86
N GLY A 92 -8.08 7.70 -11.71
CA GLY A 92 -8.53 6.54 -12.49
C GLY A 92 -9.62 5.72 -11.80
N ILE A 93 -10.23 4.78 -12.51
CA ILE A 93 -11.05 3.75 -11.86
C ILE A 93 -10.15 2.59 -11.48
N LEU A 94 -10.06 2.31 -10.18
CA LEU A 94 -9.33 1.19 -9.63
C LEU A 94 -10.22 -0.06 -9.64
N LEU A 95 -9.72 -1.13 -10.25
CA LEU A 95 -10.30 -2.47 -10.26
C LEU A 95 -9.40 -3.41 -9.46
N GLY A 96 -9.97 -4.22 -8.59
CA GLY A 96 -9.23 -5.23 -7.85
C GLY A 96 -10.09 -6.40 -7.43
N GLY A 97 -9.47 -7.31 -6.67
CA GLY A 97 -10.11 -8.55 -6.23
C GLY A 97 -9.20 -9.78 -6.25
N SER A 98 -7.90 -9.64 -6.54
CA SER A 98 -6.94 -10.73 -6.35
C SER A 98 -6.37 -10.74 -4.93
N PHE A 99 -6.16 -11.95 -4.40
CA PHE A 99 -5.64 -12.19 -3.06
C PHE A 99 -4.76 -13.44 -3.05
N GLU A 100 -3.48 -13.27 -3.35
CA GLU A 100 -2.54 -14.39 -3.47
C GLU A 100 -1.68 -14.51 -2.21
N ARG A 101 -1.94 -15.54 -1.40
CA ARG A 101 -1.22 -15.79 -0.14
C ARG A 101 0.20 -16.27 -0.41
N LYS A 102 1.17 -15.77 0.37
CA LYS A 102 2.59 -16.17 0.33
C LYS A 102 3.30 -15.87 -1.00
N VAL A 103 2.76 -14.98 -1.83
CA VAL A 103 3.42 -14.50 -3.05
C VAL A 103 4.20 -13.23 -2.71
N PHE A 104 5.53 -13.28 -2.88
CA PHE A 104 6.44 -12.19 -2.53
C PHE A 104 6.86 -11.32 -3.72
N THR A 105 6.64 -11.79 -4.94
CA THR A 105 7.01 -11.04 -6.14
C THR A 105 6.10 -9.81 -6.30
N PRO A 106 6.68 -8.62 -6.57
CA PRO A 106 5.90 -7.44 -6.92
C PRO A 106 5.41 -7.47 -8.38
N GLU A 107 5.91 -8.39 -9.19
CA GLU A 107 5.63 -8.44 -10.63
C GLU A 107 4.13 -8.69 -10.90
N PRO A 108 3.46 -7.83 -11.71
CA PRO A 108 2.08 -8.06 -12.10
C PRO A 108 1.93 -9.35 -12.93
N ASP A 109 0.84 -10.08 -12.69
CA ASP A 109 0.43 -11.22 -13.51
C ASP A 109 -0.55 -10.74 -14.62
N PRO A 110 -0.21 -10.90 -15.91
CA PRO A 110 -1.10 -10.55 -17.02
C PRO A 110 -2.45 -11.29 -17.01
N GLN A 111 -2.53 -12.49 -16.43
CA GLN A 111 -3.79 -13.23 -16.31
C GLN A 111 -4.70 -12.60 -15.26
N VAL A 112 -4.13 -12.13 -14.15
CA VAL A 112 -4.88 -11.37 -13.14
C VAL A 112 -5.34 -10.03 -13.72
N ALA A 113 -4.52 -9.37 -14.53
CA ALA A 113 -4.93 -8.12 -15.19
C ALA A 113 -6.18 -8.32 -16.07
N LYS A 114 -6.19 -9.40 -16.88
CA LYS A 114 -7.34 -9.77 -17.72
C LYS A 114 -8.59 -10.14 -16.92
N SER A 115 -8.43 -10.84 -15.79
CA SER A 115 -9.58 -11.23 -14.97
C SER A 115 -10.25 -10.02 -14.30
N LEU A 116 -9.49 -8.96 -14.01
CA LEU A 116 -10.00 -7.73 -13.41
C LEU A 116 -10.67 -6.79 -14.41
N SER A 117 -10.21 -6.74 -15.67
CA SER A 117 -10.72 -5.82 -16.69
C SER A 117 -12.00 -6.31 -17.39
N GLY A 118 -12.43 -7.55 -17.13
CA GLY A 118 -13.47 -8.19 -17.91
C GLY A 118 -12.96 -8.68 -19.28
N PRO A 119 -13.82 -9.39 -20.06
CA PRO A 119 -13.50 -9.85 -21.41
C PRO A 119 -13.27 -8.71 -22.41
#